data_AF-A0A1B1CJH6-F1
#
_entry.id   AF-A0A1B1CJH6-F1
#
_cell.length_a   1.000
_cell.length_b   1.000
_cell.length_c   1.000
_cell.angle_alpha   90.00
_cell.angle_beta   90.00
_cell.angle_gamma   90.00
#
_symmetry.space_group_name_H-M   'P 1'
#
loop_
_entity.id
_entity.type
_entity.pdbx_description
1 polymer ?
#
loop_
_entity_poly.entity_id
_entity_poly.type
_entity_poly.pdbx_seq_one_letter_code
_entity_poly.pdbx_strand_id
1 'polypeptide(L)'
;MSFDLMRILSISGQNIASLAQPFAIDFTAAPLAGAGLFVITGETGAGKSSILDTMCLALYGDAPRLAGSAGDEVPDPSGKAIKARDSRAVLRRGAAQGWAEVRFTARDGQDYVARWQARRARDKVDGQLQNVSRSLARASDGQVLASQATIVTDQIIELTGFSYDEFRRTVLLAQGDFDAFLRADTNDRAGLLEKVTGTGLYRAISSRIYERTEAARQAHSALVQRREGHHILTDESRAALEDGTHPSWAALWSE
;
A
#
# COMPACT_ATOMS: atom_id res chain seq x y z
N MET A 1 8.45 9.41 22.75
CA MET A 1 8.07 9.88 21.40
C MET A 1 6.57 9.66 21.28
N SER A 2 5.77 10.72 21.27
CA SER A 2 4.33 10.61 20.98
C SER A 2 4.22 10.14 19.54
N PHE A 3 3.67 8.95 19.30
CA PHE A 3 3.27 8.56 17.96
C PHE A 3 1.97 9.30 17.67
N ASP A 4 2.09 10.55 17.22
CA ASP A 4 0.92 11.27 16.75
C ASP A 4 0.43 10.56 15.48
N LEU A 5 -0.74 9.95 15.62
CA LEU A 5 -1.46 9.32 14.52
C LEU A 5 -1.83 10.40 13.50
N MET A 6 -1.87 10.00 12.23
CA MET A 6 -2.40 10.83 11.15
C MET A 6 -3.78 11.38 11.54
N ARG A 7 -4.02 12.68 11.30
CA ARG A 7 -5.29 13.34 11.59
C ARG A 7 -5.84 14.07 10.38
N ILE A 8 -7.06 13.76 9.96
CA ILE A 8 -7.77 14.50 8.92
C ILE A 8 -8.25 15.83 9.48
N LEU A 9 -7.94 16.93 8.79
CA LEU A 9 -8.34 18.28 9.17
C LEU A 9 -9.55 18.75 8.37
N SER A 10 -9.57 18.48 7.07
CA SER A 10 -10.72 18.78 6.23
C SER A 10 -10.82 17.85 5.02
N ILE A 11 -12.05 17.70 4.50
CA ILE A 11 -12.35 17.01 3.25
C ILE A 11 -13.18 17.97 2.39
N SER A 12 -12.80 18.17 1.14
CA SER A 12 -13.57 18.98 0.21
C SER A 12 -13.53 18.40 -1.20
N GLY A 13 -14.53 18.74 -2.01
CA GLY A 13 -14.62 18.22 -3.37
C GLY A 13 -15.79 18.78 -4.15
N GLN A 14 -15.85 18.39 -5.43
CA GLN A 14 -16.94 18.75 -6.34
C GLN A 14 -17.09 17.70 -7.44
N ASN A 15 -18.32 17.43 -7.85
CA ASN A 15 -18.67 16.47 -8.91
C ASN A 15 -18.13 15.06 -8.67
N ILE A 16 -18.13 14.61 -7.40
CA ILE A 16 -17.69 13.28 -7.00
C ILE A 16 -18.92 12.42 -6.72
N ALA A 17 -19.12 11.37 -7.52
CA ALA A 17 -20.25 10.45 -7.44
C ALA A 17 -21.61 11.18 -7.35
N SER A 18 -22.30 11.12 -6.20
CA SER A 18 -23.59 11.78 -6.02
C SER A 18 -23.49 13.25 -5.59
N LEU A 19 -22.31 13.73 -5.20
CA LEU A 19 -22.09 15.11 -4.75
C LEU A 19 -21.75 16.02 -5.96
N ALA A 20 -22.76 16.74 -6.45
CA ALA A 20 -22.63 17.63 -7.60
C ALA A 20 -21.99 18.98 -7.24
N GLN A 21 -22.48 19.61 -6.17
CA GLN A 21 -22.04 20.94 -5.76
C GLN A 21 -20.71 20.86 -5.01
N PRO A 22 -19.93 21.96 -4.99
CA PRO A 22 -18.78 22.07 -4.09
C PRO A 22 -19.22 21.83 -2.64
N PHE A 23 -18.46 21.03 -1.93
CA PHE A 23 -18.65 20.82 -0.50
C PHE A 23 -17.31 20.89 0.22
N ALA A 24 -17.35 21.28 1.49
CA ALA A 24 -16.21 21.27 2.38
C ALA A 24 -16.68 20.91 3.79
N ILE A 25 -15.95 20.00 4.43
CA ILE A 25 -16.15 19.58 5.81
C ILE A 25 -14.84 19.90 6.52
N ASP A 26 -14.90 20.83 7.47
CA ASP A 26 -13.78 21.22 8.31
C ASP A 26 -13.96 20.62 9.71
N PHE A 27 -13.10 19.67 10.07
CA PHE A 27 -13.13 19.01 11.38
C PHE A 27 -12.46 19.85 12.47
N THR A 28 -11.77 20.94 12.09
CA THR A 28 -11.09 21.86 13.01
C THR A 28 -11.97 23.04 13.42
N ALA A 29 -13.11 23.23 12.77
CA ALA A 29 -14.08 24.28 13.06
C ALA A 29 -15.29 23.76 13.84
N ALA A 30 -15.92 24.62 14.65
CA ALA A 30 -17.18 24.31 15.30
C ALA A 30 -18.28 24.06 14.23
N PRO A 31 -19.20 23.08 14.43
CA PRO A 31 -19.44 22.31 15.66
C PRO A 31 -18.61 21.02 15.79
N LEU A 32 -17.74 20.71 14.82
CA LEU A 32 -16.98 19.45 14.80
C LEU A 32 -15.71 19.51 15.65
N ALA A 33 -15.14 20.72 15.80
CA ALA A 33 -13.99 20.96 16.65
C ALA A 33 -14.23 20.47 18.08
N GLY A 34 -13.41 19.54 18.54
CA GLY A 34 -13.47 19.02 19.90
C GLY A 34 -14.61 18.04 20.19
N ALA A 35 -15.47 17.72 19.21
CA ALA A 35 -16.58 16.77 19.40
C ALA A 35 -16.07 15.33 19.67
N GLY A 36 -14.92 14.95 19.09
CA GLY A 36 -14.29 13.62 19.22
C GLY A 36 -15.02 12.49 18.50
N LEU A 37 -16.36 12.52 18.48
CA LEU A 37 -17.24 11.60 17.76
C LEU A 37 -18.38 12.40 17.10
N PHE A 38 -18.63 12.11 15.82
CA PHE A 38 -19.74 12.67 15.07
C PHE A 38 -20.36 11.62 14.16
N VAL A 39 -21.58 11.86 13.70
CA VAL A 39 -22.32 10.95 12.83
C VAL A 39 -22.72 11.69 11.56
N ILE A 40 -22.44 11.08 10.40
CA ILE A 40 -22.93 11.56 9.10
C ILE A 40 -24.24 10.83 8.81
N THR A 41 -25.36 11.55 8.93
CA THR A 41 -26.71 11.01 8.68
C THR A 41 -27.27 11.53 7.35
N GLY A 42 -28.28 10.84 6.82
CA GLY A 42 -28.95 11.19 5.58
C GLY A 42 -29.56 9.97 4.91
N GLU A 43 -30.46 10.19 3.96
CA GLU A 43 -31.13 9.12 3.21
C GLU A 43 -30.12 8.27 2.39
N THR A 44 -30.53 7.06 2.00
CA THR A 44 -29.75 6.25 1.06
C THR A 44 -29.58 7.01 -0.26
N GLY A 45 -28.34 7.12 -0.74
CA GLY A 45 -28.02 7.91 -1.94
C GLY A 45 -27.68 9.39 -1.68
N ALA A 46 -27.82 9.90 -0.45
CA ALA A 46 -27.49 11.29 -0.10
C ALA A 46 -26.00 11.67 -0.22
N GLY A 47 -25.11 10.72 -0.57
CA GLY A 47 -23.68 10.98 -0.78
C GLY A 47 -22.78 10.77 0.43
N LYS A 48 -23.27 10.12 1.48
CA LYS A 48 -22.47 9.73 2.66
C LYS A 48 -21.19 8.98 2.27
N SER A 49 -21.31 7.93 1.45
CA SER A 49 -20.15 7.19 0.94
C SER A 49 -19.28 8.05 0.01
N SER A 50 -19.86 9.00 -0.72
CA SER A 50 -19.12 9.89 -1.63
C SER A 50 -18.17 10.84 -0.90
N ILE A 51 -18.47 11.22 0.34
CA ILE A 51 -17.53 11.95 1.21
C ILE A 51 -16.30 11.07 1.49
N LEU A 52 -16.52 9.78 1.80
CA LEU A 52 -15.45 8.83 2.08
C LEU A 52 -14.62 8.52 0.83
N ASP A 53 -15.28 8.38 -0.32
CA ASP A 53 -14.61 8.22 -1.62
C ASP A 53 -13.75 9.44 -1.96
N THR A 54 -14.21 10.65 -1.65
CA THR A 54 -13.45 11.89 -1.86
C THR A 54 -12.16 11.86 -1.06
N MET A 55 -12.22 11.42 0.19
CA MET A 55 -11.03 11.30 1.03
C MET A 55 -10.02 10.30 0.46
N CYS A 56 -10.49 9.11 0.06
CA CYS A 56 -9.63 8.09 -0.55
C CYS A 56 -9.05 8.56 -1.89
N LEU A 57 -9.83 9.25 -2.72
CA LEU A 57 -9.38 9.75 -4.02
C LEU A 57 -8.25 10.77 -3.87
N ALA A 58 -8.40 11.72 -2.94
CA ALA A 58 -7.37 12.71 -2.68
C ALA A 58 -6.06 12.04 -2.23
N LEU A 59 -6.15 11.11 -1.27
CA LEU A 59 -4.99 10.49 -0.64
C LEU A 59 -4.33 9.40 -1.50
N TYR A 60 -5.09 8.56 -2.19
CA TYR A 60 -4.56 7.37 -2.85
C TYR A 60 -4.85 7.33 -4.35
N GLY A 61 -5.69 8.24 -4.87
CA GLY A 61 -6.12 8.21 -6.26
C GLY A 61 -7.06 7.03 -6.58
N ASP A 62 -7.68 6.44 -5.56
CA ASP A 62 -8.59 5.30 -5.62
C ASP A 62 -9.76 5.51 -4.64
N ALA A 63 -10.84 4.73 -4.75
CA ALA A 63 -12.01 4.83 -3.89
C ALA A 63 -12.64 3.45 -3.60
N PRO A 64 -13.24 3.23 -2.42
CA PRO A 64 -13.81 1.93 -2.04
C PRO A 64 -14.84 1.40 -3.06
N ARG A 65 -15.63 2.29 -3.68
CA ARG A 65 -16.62 1.91 -4.70
C ARG A 65 -16.03 1.34 -5.99
N LEU A 66 -14.72 1.50 -6.23
CA LEU A 66 -14.04 1.09 -7.46
C LEU A 66 -13.48 -0.33 -7.39
N ALA A 67 -13.75 -1.07 -6.31
CA ALA A 67 -13.26 -2.42 -6.06
C ALA A 67 -13.85 -3.53 -6.98
N GLY A 68 -14.36 -3.18 -8.16
CA GLY A 68 -14.87 -4.13 -9.15
C GLY A 68 -13.77 -4.94 -9.85
N SER A 69 -14.16 -6.00 -10.58
CA SER A 69 -13.21 -6.85 -11.28
C SER A 69 -12.47 -6.06 -12.38
N ALA A 70 -11.17 -6.33 -12.58
CA ALA A 70 -10.31 -5.58 -13.48
C ALA A 70 -10.77 -5.54 -14.96
N GLY A 71 -11.73 -6.39 -15.34
CA GLY A 71 -12.33 -6.51 -16.67
C GLY A 71 -13.73 -5.88 -16.82
N ASP A 72 -14.35 -5.37 -15.75
CA ASP A 72 -15.65 -4.71 -15.85
C ASP A 72 -15.47 -3.32 -16.49
N GLU A 73 -16.34 -3.00 -17.44
CA GLU A 73 -16.33 -1.71 -18.15
C GLU A 73 -17.59 -0.91 -17.85
N VAL A 74 -17.42 0.40 -17.71
CA VAL A 74 -18.49 1.36 -17.45
C VAL A 74 -18.62 2.29 -18.66
N PRO A 75 -19.84 2.49 -19.18
CA PRO A 75 -20.08 3.45 -20.25
C PRO A 75 -19.71 4.88 -19.83
N ASP A 76 -18.96 5.58 -20.67
CA ASP A 76 -18.59 6.99 -20.49
C ASP A 76 -19.34 7.88 -21.50
N PRO A 77 -19.74 9.11 -21.12
CA PRO A 77 -20.37 10.08 -22.03
C PRO A 77 -19.58 10.41 -23.30
N SER A 78 -18.26 10.19 -23.32
CA SER A 78 -17.43 10.38 -24.52
C SER A 78 -17.56 9.26 -25.56
N GLY A 79 -18.35 8.23 -25.28
CA GLY A 79 -18.57 7.07 -26.15
C GLY A 79 -17.50 5.97 -26.04
N LYS A 80 -16.45 6.15 -25.23
CA LYS A 80 -15.45 5.12 -24.95
C LYS A 80 -15.62 4.56 -23.55
N ALA A 81 -15.85 3.26 -23.43
CA ALA A 81 -15.94 2.64 -22.12
C ALA A 81 -14.63 2.79 -21.34
N ILE A 82 -14.75 2.96 -20.02
CA ILE A 82 -13.62 2.99 -19.09
C ILE A 82 -13.70 1.78 -18.16
N LYS A 83 -12.57 1.35 -17.63
CA LYS A 83 -12.56 0.26 -16.65
C LYS A 83 -13.29 0.71 -15.38
N ALA A 84 -14.06 -0.17 -14.77
CA ALA A 84 -14.79 0.11 -13.53
C ALA A 84 -13.86 0.53 -12.38
N ARG A 85 -12.62 0.02 -12.37
CA ARG A 85 -11.56 0.39 -11.42
C ARG A 85 -10.85 1.72 -11.72
N ASP A 86 -11.18 2.38 -12.83
CA ASP A 86 -10.57 3.66 -13.17
C ASP A 86 -11.09 4.74 -12.22
N SER A 87 -10.22 5.47 -11.55
CA SER A 87 -10.63 6.51 -10.59
C SER A 87 -11.47 7.62 -11.21
N ARG A 88 -11.39 7.81 -12.53
CA ARG A 88 -12.22 8.75 -13.27
C ARG A 88 -13.68 8.31 -13.36
N ALA A 89 -14.01 7.04 -13.09
CA ALA A 89 -15.38 6.54 -13.05
C ALA A 89 -16.19 7.15 -11.88
N VAL A 90 -15.52 7.74 -10.89
CA VAL A 90 -16.19 8.48 -9.80
C VAL A 90 -16.69 9.86 -10.26
N LEU A 91 -16.16 10.40 -11.37
CA LEU A 91 -16.62 11.68 -11.89
C LEU A 91 -18.12 11.62 -12.21
N ARG A 92 -18.89 12.54 -11.63
CA ARG A 92 -20.34 12.58 -11.81
C ARG A 92 -20.73 12.63 -13.29
N ARG A 93 -21.72 11.83 -13.70
CA ARG A 93 -22.28 11.89 -15.06
C ARG A 93 -22.79 13.30 -15.35
N GLY A 94 -22.45 13.83 -16.52
CA GLY A 94 -22.79 15.19 -16.90
C GLY A 94 -21.78 16.26 -16.42
N ALA A 95 -20.76 15.89 -15.66
CA ALA A 95 -19.69 16.81 -15.27
C ALA A 95 -18.52 16.77 -16.27
N ALA A 96 -18.01 17.95 -16.61
CA ALA A 96 -16.79 18.11 -17.39
C ALA A 96 -15.52 17.96 -16.53
N GLN A 97 -15.60 18.29 -15.24
CA GLN A 97 -14.50 18.25 -14.30
C GLN A 97 -14.98 17.93 -12.89
N GLY A 98 -14.09 17.38 -12.07
CA GLY A 98 -14.32 17.09 -10.66
C GLY A 98 -13.01 17.01 -9.91
N TRP A 99 -13.05 17.26 -8.60
CA TRP A 99 -11.86 17.28 -7.77
C TRP A 99 -12.19 16.82 -6.35
N ALA A 100 -11.15 16.32 -5.68
CA ALA A 100 -11.16 15.89 -4.30
C ALA A 100 -9.90 16.43 -3.62
N GLU A 101 -10.04 16.93 -2.40
CA GLU A 101 -8.95 17.50 -1.61
C GLU A 101 -9.09 17.12 -0.14
N VAL A 102 -7.97 16.75 0.46
CA VAL A 102 -7.88 16.44 1.89
C VAL A 102 -6.72 17.22 2.48
N ARG A 103 -7.00 17.94 3.56
CA ARG A 103 -5.97 18.49 4.44
C ARG A 103 -5.81 17.57 5.64
N PHE A 104 -4.57 17.22 5.98
CA PHE A 104 -4.28 16.31 7.09
C PHE A 104 -2.97 16.68 7.78
N THR A 105 -2.88 16.38 9.09
CA THR A 105 -1.62 16.36 9.83
C THR A 105 -1.01 14.97 9.70
N ALA A 106 0.26 14.89 9.27
CA ALA A 106 1.01 13.64 9.12
C ALA A 106 1.73 13.26 10.42
N ARG A 107 2.41 12.09 10.41
CA ARG A 107 3.14 11.57 11.59
C ARG A 107 4.33 12.44 12.03
N ASP A 108 4.82 13.28 11.14
CA ASP A 108 5.87 14.26 11.42
C ASP A 108 5.34 15.53 12.10
N GLY A 109 4.02 15.62 12.35
CA GLY A 109 3.35 16.76 12.95
C GLY A 109 3.09 17.93 12.00
N GLN A 110 3.43 17.80 10.71
CA GLN A 110 3.19 18.84 9.71
C GLN A 110 1.87 18.63 8.98
N ASP A 111 1.29 19.74 8.51
CA ASP A 111 0.06 19.73 7.72
C ASP A 111 0.35 19.67 6.22
N TYR A 112 -0.39 18.83 5.52
CA TYR A 112 -0.30 18.62 4.09
C TYR A 112 -1.66 18.70 3.41
N VAL A 113 -1.66 19.04 2.12
CA VAL A 113 -2.83 19.06 1.26
C VAL A 113 -2.60 18.08 0.12
N ALA A 114 -3.41 17.02 0.07
CA ALA A 114 -3.45 16.08 -1.04
C ALA A 114 -4.64 16.39 -1.95
N ARG A 115 -4.41 16.44 -3.26
CA ARG A 115 -5.44 16.77 -4.24
C ARG A 115 -5.47 15.76 -5.39
N TRP A 116 -6.68 15.45 -5.83
CA TRP A 116 -6.97 14.68 -7.04
C TRP A 116 -7.93 15.47 -7.92
N GLN A 117 -7.70 15.46 -9.23
CA GLN A 117 -8.57 16.13 -10.20
C GLN A 117 -8.72 15.31 -11.47
N ALA A 118 -9.96 15.20 -11.95
CA ALA A 118 -10.29 14.69 -13.27
C ALA A 118 -10.93 15.78 -14.12
N ARG A 119 -10.59 15.80 -15.40
CA ARG A 119 -11.16 16.72 -16.39
C ARG A 119 -11.34 16.02 -17.73
N ARG A 120 -12.27 16.54 -18.53
CA ARG A 120 -12.51 16.15 -19.91
C ARG A 120 -11.84 17.14 -20.86
N ALA A 121 -11.54 16.68 -22.07
CA ALA A 121 -10.92 17.51 -23.10
C ALA A 121 -11.76 18.77 -23.35
N ARG A 122 -11.09 19.94 -23.33
CA ARG A 122 -11.70 21.26 -23.56
C ARG A 122 -12.84 21.59 -22.58
N ASP A 123 -12.85 20.95 -21.41
CA ASP A 123 -13.88 21.10 -20.38
C ASP A 123 -15.31 20.88 -20.90
N LYS A 124 -15.45 19.98 -21.88
CA LYS A 124 -16.75 19.56 -22.42
C LYS A 124 -17.22 18.26 -21.78
N VAL A 125 -18.53 18.16 -21.52
CA VAL A 125 -19.17 16.99 -20.88
C VAL A 125 -19.02 15.71 -21.70
N ASP A 126 -19.04 15.82 -23.03
CA ASP A 126 -18.81 14.76 -24.00
C ASP A 126 -17.31 14.61 -24.39
N GLY A 127 -16.45 15.45 -23.82
CA GLY A 127 -15.02 15.39 -24.04
C GLY A 127 -14.39 14.11 -23.51
N GLN A 128 -13.33 13.66 -24.18
CA GLN A 128 -12.54 12.50 -23.74
C GLN A 128 -11.90 12.78 -22.38
N LEU A 129 -12.00 11.80 -21.47
CA LEU A 129 -11.34 11.87 -20.17
C LEU A 129 -9.82 12.03 -20.32
N GLN A 130 -9.27 13.02 -19.63
CA GLN A 130 -7.83 13.25 -19.57
C GLN A 130 -7.19 12.38 -18.47
N ASN A 131 -5.86 12.40 -18.41
CA ASN A 131 -5.15 11.83 -17.27
C ASN A 131 -5.52 12.61 -16.00
N VAL A 132 -5.66 11.89 -14.89
CA VAL A 132 -5.89 12.50 -13.59
C VAL A 132 -4.67 13.33 -13.19
N SER A 133 -4.92 14.51 -12.63
CA SER A 133 -3.90 15.30 -11.97
C SER A 133 -3.93 14.96 -10.48
N ARG A 134 -2.74 14.76 -9.91
CA ARG A 134 -2.57 14.60 -8.47
C ARG A 134 -1.51 15.57 -7.97
N SER A 135 -1.66 16.04 -6.75
CA SER A 135 -0.62 16.81 -6.09
C SER A 135 -0.60 16.59 -4.59
N LEU A 136 0.58 16.75 -4.01
CA LEU A 136 0.79 16.85 -2.58
C LEU A 136 1.56 18.13 -2.31
N ALA A 137 1.05 18.96 -1.41
CA ALA A 137 1.68 20.21 -1.02
C ALA A 137 1.77 20.33 0.50
N ARG A 138 2.80 21.02 0.98
CA ARG A 138 2.89 21.42 2.40
C ARG A 138 1.91 22.57 2.64
N ALA A 139 1.11 22.48 3.70
CA ALA A 139 0.05 23.45 3.97
C ALA A 139 0.58 24.80 4.48
N SER A 140 1.78 24.85 5.08
CA SER A 140 2.34 26.06 5.68
C SER A 140 2.80 27.09 4.65
N ASP A 141 3.33 26.65 3.51
CA ASP A 141 3.93 27.49 2.47
C ASP A 141 3.34 27.24 1.07
N GLY A 142 2.49 26.23 0.92
CA GLY A 142 1.90 25.83 -0.37
C GLY A 142 2.91 25.16 -1.31
N GLN A 143 4.10 24.78 -0.84
CA GLN A 143 5.11 24.15 -1.67
C GLN A 143 4.61 22.79 -2.17
N VAL A 144 4.53 22.63 -3.49
CA VAL A 144 4.20 21.34 -4.12
C VAL A 144 5.40 20.40 -3.99
N LEU A 145 5.22 19.31 -3.26
CA LEU A 145 6.24 18.29 -3.01
C LEU A 145 6.24 17.21 -4.08
N ALA A 146 5.07 16.91 -4.64
CA ALA A 146 4.91 15.94 -5.72
C ALA A 146 3.69 16.27 -6.58
N SER A 147 3.78 15.97 -7.88
CA SER A 147 2.68 16.11 -8.85
C SER A 147 2.52 14.89 -9.78
N GLN A 148 3.47 13.94 -9.72
CA GLN A 148 3.35 12.66 -10.42
C GLN A 148 2.58 11.68 -9.53
N ALA A 149 1.54 11.03 -10.08
CA ALA A 149 0.62 10.20 -9.31
C ALA A 149 1.31 9.13 -8.44
N THR A 150 2.34 8.45 -8.95
CA THR A 150 3.10 7.44 -8.19
C THR A 150 3.86 8.06 -7.03
N ILE A 151 4.62 9.13 -7.27
CA ILE A 151 5.39 9.84 -6.23
C ILE A 151 4.45 10.40 -5.15
N VAL A 152 3.29 10.93 -5.55
CA VAL A 152 2.28 11.41 -4.60
C VAL A 152 1.80 10.26 -3.71
N THR A 153 1.50 9.08 -4.27
CA THR A 153 1.12 7.91 -3.47
C THR A 153 2.22 7.49 -2.51
N ASP A 154 3.47 7.40 -2.98
CA ASP A 154 4.61 6.95 -2.16
C ASP A 154 4.84 7.91 -0.99
N GLN A 155 4.82 9.23 -1.22
CA GLN A 155 4.94 10.23 -0.15
C GLN A 155 3.76 10.16 0.83
N ILE A 156 2.54 9.90 0.36
CA ILE A 156 1.39 9.75 1.25
C ILE A 156 1.54 8.51 2.12
N ILE A 157 2.03 7.40 1.57
CA ILE A 157 2.34 6.19 2.37
C ILE A 157 3.41 6.50 3.40
N GLU A 158 4.46 7.25 3.06
CA GLU A 158 5.52 7.63 4.01
C GLU A 158 4.99 8.53 5.14
N LEU A 159 4.21 9.56 4.79
CA LEU A 159 3.69 10.55 5.74
C LEU A 159 2.58 9.99 6.65
N THR A 160 1.71 9.15 6.11
CA THR A 160 0.58 8.56 6.84
C THR A 160 0.93 7.21 7.47
N GLY A 161 1.94 6.53 6.93
CA GLY A 161 2.36 5.17 7.26
C GLY A 161 1.34 4.08 6.92
N PHE A 162 0.41 4.36 5.99
CA PHE A 162 -0.61 3.41 5.55
C PHE A 162 -0.65 3.32 4.02
N SER A 163 -0.61 2.09 3.50
CA SER A 163 -1.05 1.81 2.12
C SER A 163 -2.56 2.04 1.98
N TYR A 164 -3.08 2.08 0.75
CA TYR A 164 -4.51 2.25 0.52
C TYR A 164 -5.35 1.14 1.21
N ASP A 165 -4.93 -0.12 1.05
CA ASP A 165 -5.62 -1.25 1.67
C ASP A 165 -5.55 -1.20 3.20
N GLU A 166 -4.43 -0.75 3.77
CA GLU A 166 -4.30 -0.56 5.21
C GLU A 166 -5.18 0.58 5.71
N PHE A 167 -5.21 1.71 5.01
CA PHE A 167 -6.05 2.84 5.35
C PHE A 167 -7.53 2.44 5.39
N ARG A 168 -7.98 1.64 4.41
CA ARG A 168 -9.35 1.08 4.34
C ARG A 168 -9.64 0.01 5.41
N ARG A 169 -8.63 -0.61 6.00
CA ARG A 169 -8.83 -1.63 7.05
C ARG A 169 -8.68 -1.06 8.46
N THR A 170 -8.07 0.12 8.62
CA THR A 170 -7.69 0.67 9.93
C THR A 170 -8.30 2.04 10.22
N VAL A 171 -8.34 2.95 9.24
CA VAL A 171 -8.83 4.32 9.40
C VAL A 171 -10.27 4.45 8.88
N LEU A 172 -10.54 3.84 7.73
CA LEU A 172 -11.83 3.90 7.05
C LEU A 172 -12.47 2.52 6.96
N LEU A 173 -13.27 2.11 7.94
CA LEU A 173 -14.07 0.88 7.82
C LEU A 173 -15.24 1.12 6.86
N ALA A 174 -15.01 0.93 5.55
CA ALA A 174 -16.08 1.04 4.58
C ALA A 174 -17.13 -0.09 4.76
N GLN A 175 -18.34 0.16 4.28
CA GLN A 175 -19.46 -0.76 4.45
C GLN A 175 -19.16 -2.13 3.82
N GLY A 176 -19.14 -3.20 4.63
CA GLY A 176 -18.82 -4.57 4.22
C GLY A 176 -17.36 -5.00 4.47
N ASP A 177 -16.45 -4.05 4.68
CA ASP A 177 -15.02 -4.33 4.87
C ASP A 177 -14.66 -4.79 6.27
N PHE A 178 -15.49 -4.44 7.26
CA PHE A 178 -15.35 -4.95 8.62
C PHE A 178 -15.57 -6.48 8.67
N ASP A 179 -16.56 -6.99 7.94
CA ASP A 179 -16.78 -8.43 7.80
C ASP A 179 -15.60 -9.10 7.07
N ALA A 180 -15.04 -8.45 6.06
CA ALA A 180 -13.84 -8.92 5.37
C ALA A 180 -12.62 -8.96 6.32
N PHE A 181 -12.47 -7.98 7.21
CA PHE A 181 -11.44 -8.01 8.26
C PHE A 181 -11.63 -9.18 9.24
N LEU A 182 -12.86 -9.42 9.71
CA LEU A 182 -13.17 -10.55 10.59
C LEU A 182 -12.96 -11.91 9.92
N ARG A 183 -13.12 -11.97 8.59
CA ARG A 183 -12.96 -13.18 7.77
C ARG A 183 -11.57 -13.33 7.14
N ALA A 184 -10.71 -12.32 7.23
CA ALA A 184 -9.36 -12.36 6.69
C ALA A 184 -8.58 -13.53 7.30
N ASP A 185 -7.70 -14.14 6.51
CA ASP A 185 -6.87 -15.24 7.00
C ASP A 185 -5.87 -14.76 8.07
N THR A 186 -5.25 -15.73 8.76
CA THR A 186 -4.35 -15.46 9.87
C THR A 186 -3.17 -14.57 9.48
N ASN A 187 -2.66 -14.69 8.25
CA ASN A 187 -1.50 -13.92 7.80
C ASN A 187 -1.89 -12.46 7.48
N ASP A 188 -2.97 -12.26 6.75
CA ASP A 188 -3.51 -10.93 6.45
C ASP A 188 -3.87 -10.18 7.72
N ARG A 189 -4.50 -10.87 8.69
CA ARG A 189 -4.86 -10.28 9.98
C ARG A 189 -3.64 -9.93 10.82
N ALA A 190 -2.65 -10.82 10.88
CA ALA A 190 -1.39 -10.57 11.58
C ALA A 190 -0.66 -9.34 10.98
N GLY A 191 -0.61 -9.24 9.65
CA GLY A 191 0.01 -8.10 8.97
C GLY A 191 -0.63 -6.75 9.31
N LEU A 192 -1.96 -6.71 9.40
CA LEU A 192 -2.70 -5.50 9.79
C LEU A 192 -2.49 -5.13 11.26
N LEU A 193 -2.63 -6.11 12.16
CA LEU A 193 -2.43 -5.90 13.60
C LEU A 193 -1.01 -5.43 13.90
N GLU A 194 -0.02 -5.96 13.18
CA GLU A 194 1.37 -5.57 13.35
C GLU A 194 1.59 -4.08 13.07
N LYS A 195 0.96 -3.56 12.01
CA LYS A 195 1.07 -2.14 11.64
C LYS A 195 0.30 -1.22 12.58
N VAL A 196 -0.91 -1.61 12.99
CA VAL A 196 -1.71 -0.86 13.97
C VAL A 196 -0.97 -0.74 15.32
N THR A 197 -0.33 -1.83 15.75
CA THR A 197 0.43 -1.85 17.01
C THR A 197 1.86 -1.35 16.89
N GLY A 198 2.30 -0.98 15.68
CA GLY A 198 3.67 -0.54 15.43
C GLY A 198 4.74 -1.62 15.68
N THR A 199 4.37 -2.89 15.63
CA THR A 199 5.25 -4.05 15.92
C THR A 199 6.03 -4.55 14.71
N GLY A 200 6.18 -3.69 13.69
CA GLY A 200 6.97 -3.92 12.47
C GLY A 200 8.38 -4.48 12.71
N LEU A 201 8.98 -4.08 13.84
CA LEU A 201 10.29 -4.51 14.29
C LEU A 201 10.39 -6.04 14.42
N TYR A 202 9.34 -6.72 14.89
CA TYR A 202 9.37 -8.17 15.10
C TYR A 202 9.43 -8.94 13.78
N ARG A 203 8.77 -8.45 12.72
CA ARG A 203 8.92 -9.01 11.37
C ARG A 203 10.35 -8.87 10.89
N ALA A 204 10.97 -7.69 11.04
CA ALA A 204 12.35 -7.46 10.62
C ALA A 204 13.34 -8.39 11.36
N ILE A 205 13.14 -8.57 12.67
CA ILE A 205 13.91 -9.53 13.48
C ILE A 205 13.71 -10.95 12.95
N SER A 206 12.46 -11.37 12.72
CA SER A 206 12.14 -12.71 12.20
C SER A 206 12.80 -12.98 10.85
N SER A 207 12.73 -12.03 9.91
CA SER A 207 13.38 -12.14 8.60
C SER A 207 14.90 -12.31 8.75
N ARG A 208 15.53 -11.54 9.62
CA ARG A 208 16.98 -11.63 9.84
C ARG A 208 17.43 -12.93 10.51
N ILE A 209 16.61 -13.47 11.41
CA ILE A 209 16.84 -14.80 12.00
C ILE A 209 16.73 -15.88 10.93
N TYR A 210 15.70 -15.80 10.07
CA TYR A 210 15.49 -16.76 8.98
C TYR A 210 16.67 -16.77 8.01
N GLU A 211 17.11 -15.60 7.52
CA GLU A 211 18.27 -15.46 6.64
C GLU A 211 19.54 -16.09 7.24
N ARG A 212 19.82 -15.81 8.53
CA ARG A 212 20.97 -16.40 9.23
C ARG A 212 20.85 -17.91 9.37
N THR A 213 19.64 -18.40 9.62
CA THR A 213 19.39 -19.85 9.78
C THR A 213 19.58 -20.58 8.45
N GLU A 214 19.07 -20.04 7.35
CA GLU A 214 19.29 -20.60 6.02
C GLU A 214 20.77 -20.62 5.66
N ALA A 215 21.50 -19.52 5.89
CA ALA A 215 22.93 -19.46 5.65
C ALA A 215 23.71 -20.51 6.47
N ALA A 216 23.38 -20.66 7.75
CA ALA A 216 24.00 -21.68 8.60
C ALA A 216 23.66 -23.10 8.14
N ARG A 217 22.42 -23.36 7.70
CA ARG A 217 22.00 -24.68 7.19
C ARG A 217 22.72 -25.03 5.89
N GLN A 218 22.88 -24.07 4.97
CA GLN A 218 23.65 -24.26 3.74
C GLN A 218 25.13 -24.56 4.05
N ALA A 219 25.75 -23.80 4.96
CA ALA A 219 27.13 -24.05 5.38
C ALA A 219 27.31 -25.44 6.00
N HIS A 220 26.38 -25.85 6.88
CA HIS A 220 26.39 -27.19 7.47
C HIS A 220 26.23 -28.28 6.40
N SER A 221 25.28 -28.12 5.47
CA SER A 221 25.08 -29.06 4.37
C SER A 221 26.33 -29.22 3.50
N ALA A 222 27.02 -28.12 3.18
CA ALA A 222 28.27 -28.16 2.44
C ALA A 222 29.39 -28.89 3.19
N LEU A 223 29.50 -28.69 4.51
CA LEU A 223 30.45 -29.41 5.36
C LEU A 223 30.15 -30.92 5.43
N VAL A 224 28.87 -31.30 5.51
CA VAL A 224 28.45 -32.70 5.51
C VAL A 224 28.79 -33.37 4.18
N GLN A 225 28.48 -32.73 3.05
CA GLN A 225 28.85 -33.24 1.71
C GLN A 225 30.37 -33.38 1.56
N ARG A 226 31.13 -32.39 2.04
CA ARG A 226 32.60 -32.44 2.01
C ARG A 226 33.14 -33.58 2.87
N ARG A 227 32.56 -33.83 4.03
CA ARG A 227 32.89 -34.99 4.89
C ARG A 227 32.62 -36.31 4.16
N GLU A 228 31.49 -36.44 3.46
CA GLU A 228 31.16 -37.66 2.68
C GLU A 228 32.13 -37.89 1.51
N GLY A 229 32.71 -36.82 0.95
CA GLY A 229 33.77 -36.92 -0.06
C GLY A 229 35.13 -37.40 0.46
N HIS A 230 35.36 -37.36 1.78
CA HIS A 230 36.57 -37.89 2.39
C HIS A 230 36.39 -39.40 2.69
N HIS A 231 36.96 -40.26 1.84
CA HIS A 231 37.07 -41.68 2.16
C HIS A 231 38.08 -41.87 3.30
N ILE A 232 37.60 -42.35 4.44
CA ILE A 232 38.45 -42.80 5.54
C ILE A 232 39.05 -44.14 5.09
N LEU A 233 40.38 -44.27 5.16
CA LEU A 233 41.05 -45.53 4.89
C LEU A 233 40.51 -46.60 5.85
N THR A 234 40.21 -47.78 5.33
CA THR A 234 39.94 -48.94 6.18
C THR A 234 41.18 -49.29 6.99
N ASP A 235 41.02 -49.93 8.15
CA ASP A 235 42.14 -50.31 9.01
C ASP A 235 43.17 -51.17 8.27
N GLU A 236 42.72 -52.04 7.35
CA GLU A 236 43.59 -52.82 6.46
C GLU A 236 44.39 -51.95 5.48
N SER A 237 43.76 -50.96 4.85
CA SER A 237 44.44 -50.04 3.91
C SER A 237 45.39 -49.09 4.62
N ARG A 238 45.09 -48.71 5.87
CA ARG A 238 46.00 -47.95 6.73
C ARG A 238 47.23 -48.79 7.11
N ALA A 239 47.02 -50.01 7.61
CA ALA A 239 48.12 -50.90 7.99
C ALA A 239 49.05 -51.21 6.80
N ALA A 240 48.50 -51.41 5.59
CA ALA A 240 49.29 -51.64 4.38
C ALA A 240 50.16 -50.44 3.96
N LEU A 241 49.73 -49.20 4.27
CA LEU A 241 50.51 -47.98 4.05
C LEU A 241 51.57 -47.77 5.14
N GLU A 242 51.25 -48.12 6.40
CA GLU A 242 52.16 -48.00 7.54
C GLU A 242 53.28 -49.06 7.54
N ASP A 243 52.99 -50.28 7.10
CA ASP A 243 53.97 -51.38 6.95
C ASP A 243 54.86 -51.24 5.70
N GLY A 244 54.65 -50.20 4.88
CA GLY A 244 55.49 -49.93 3.70
C GLY A 244 55.30 -50.90 2.54
N THR A 245 54.27 -51.73 2.55
CA THR A 245 53.96 -52.76 1.54
C THR A 245 53.24 -52.20 0.30
N HIS A 246 53.39 -50.91 0.02
CA HIS A 246 52.92 -50.34 -1.24
C HIS A 246 53.96 -50.64 -2.34
N PRO A 247 53.60 -51.27 -3.46
CA PRO A 247 54.54 -51.43 -4.56
C PRO A 247 55.03 -50.05 -4.98
N SER A 248 56.35 -49.94 -5.17
CA SER A 248 57.07 -48.68 -5.29
C SER A 248 56.38 -47.69 -6.23
N TRP A 249 56.44 -46.41 -5.87
CA TRP A 249 56.06 -45.27 -6.71
C TRP A 249 56.74 -45.24 -8.11
N ALA A 250 57.65 -46.17 -8.40
CA ALA A 250 58.34 -46.29 -9.69
C ALA A 250 57.54 -47.01 -10.80
N ALA A 251 56.41 -47.67 -10.50
CA ALA A 251 55.67 -48.44 -11.51
C ALA A 251 54.53 -47.68 -12.24
N LEU A 252 54.26 -46.43 -11.86
CA LEU A 252 53.15 -45.63 -12.44
C LEU A 252 53.58 -44.54 -13.43
N TRP A 253 54.89 -44.45 -13.75
CA TRP A 253 55.45 -43.45 -14.69
C TRP A 253 56.38 -44.08 -15.76
N SER A 254 56.14 -45.33 -16.15
CA SER A 254 56.72 -45.87 -17.39
C SER A 254 55.63 -46.44 -18.30
N GLU A 255 55.55 -45.84 -19.49
CA GLU A 255 54.63 -46.04 -20.63
C GLU A 255 53.30 -45.26 -20.59
#